data_AF-Q0PQT1-F1
#
_entry.id   AF-Q0PQT1-F1
#
_cell.length_a   1.000
_cell.length_b   1.000
_cell.length_c   1.000
_cell.angle_alpha   90.00
_cell.angle_beta   90.00
_cell.angle_gamma   90.00
#
_symmetry.space_group_name_H-M   'P 1'
#
loop_
_entity.id
_entity.type
_entity.pdbx_description
1 polymer ?
#
loop_
_entity_poly.entity_id
_entity_poly.type
_entity_poly.pdbx_seq_one_letter_code
_entity_poly.pdbx_strand_id
1 'polypeptide(L)'
;MRPPAACSTPSALQNPGVNKVVGEILPQLDFDETRFIANVSGSSVEEYYEVTRRFDDSPIDAIEINISCPNVKEGGVAFGNDPAMSARVVEACRKATNKPLIKA
;
A
#
# COMPACT_ATOMS: atom_id res chain seq x y z
N MET A 1 23.15 -17.42 24.06
CA MET A 1 21.85 -16.73 24.19
C MET A 1 21.47 -16.21 22.81
N ARG A 2 20.56 -16.90 22.13
CA ARG A 2 20.10 -16.59 20.76
C ARG A 2 18.87 -15.67 20.93
N PRO A 3 18.75 -14.52 20.26
CA PRO A 3 17.58 -13.66 20.41
C PRO A 3 16.31 -14.43 20.01
N PRO A 4 15.16 -14.14 20.65
CA PRO A 4 13.92 -14.88 20.40
C PRO A 4 13.56 -14.73 18.92
N ALA A 5 13.18 -15.87 18.32
CA ALA A 5 12.90 -16.04 16.91
C ALA A 5 12.09 -14.88 16.32
N ALA A 6 12.60 -14.27 15.25
CA ALA A 6 11.79 -13.44 14.37
C ALA A 6 10.58 -14.27 13.92
N CYS A 7 9.38 -13.76 14.18
CA CYS A 7 8.14 -14.38 13.74
C CYS A 7 8.04 -14.18 12.22
N SER A 8 8.64 -15.08 11.45
CA SER A 8 8.46 -15.19 10.01
C SER A 8 7.08 -15.81 9.74
N THR A 9 6.02 -15.00 9.68
CA THR A 9 4.70 -15.48 9.23
C THR A 9 4.55 -15.34 7.71
N PRO A 10 4.29 -16.42 6.95
CA PRO A 10 4.13 -16.40 5.50
C PRO A 10 2.72 -15.95 5.06
N SER A 11 2.26 -14.78 5.49
CA SER A 11 0.94 -14.24 5.12
C SER A 11 0.84 -12.72 5.23
N ALA A 12 1.89 -11.99 4.84
CA ALA A 12 1.89 -10.52 4.83
C ALA A 12 1.01 -9.87 3.75
N LEU A 13 0.33 -10.64 2.88
CA LEU A 13 -0.38 -10.14 1.71
C LEU A 13 -1.75 -10.79 1.43
N GLN A 14 -2.44 -11.32 2.45
CA GLN A 14 -3.84 -11.74 2.29
C GLN A 14 -4.73 -10.48 2.23
N ASN A 15 -4.81 -9.86 1.06
CA ASN A 15 -5.71 -8.75 0.76
C ASN A 15 -6.79 -9.24 -0.23
N PRO A 16 -8.08 -8.89 -0.04
CA PRO A 16 -9.16 -9.24 -0.97
C PRO A 16 -9.02 -8.62 -2.38
N GLY A 17 -8.03 -7.75 -2.57
CA GLY A 17 -7.77 -6.99 -3.78
C GLY A 17 -8.50 -5.66 -3.78
N VAL A 18 -7.86 -4.62 -4.34
CA VAL A 18 -8.39 -3.25 -4.36
C VAL A 18 -9.79 -3.13 -4.94
N ASN A 19 -10.13 -3.93 -5.97
CA ASN A 19 -11.46 -3.91 -6.57
C ASN A 19 -12.55 -4.31 -5.58
N LYS A 20 -12.30 -5.36 -4.78
CA LYS A 20 -13.23 -5.81 -3.76
C LYS A 20 -13.30 -4.83 -2.59
N VAL A 21 -12.16 -4.27 -2.18
CA VAL A 21 -12.15 -3.24 -1.14
C VAL A 21 -13.01 -2.05 -1.55
N VAL A 22 -12.79 -1.48 -2.74
CA VAL A 22 -13.51 -0.29 -3.21
C VAL A 22 -14.98 -0.59 -3.52
N GLY A 23 -15.28 -1.73 -4.13
CA GLY A 23 -16.63 -2.06 -4.60
C GLY A 23 -17.55 -2.69 -3.55
N GLU A 24 -17.01 -3.41 -2.57
CA GLU A 24 -17.80 -4.18 -1.60
C GLU A 24 -17.59 -3.74 -0.15
N ILE A 25 -16.36 -3.39 0.23
CA ILE A 25 -16.03 -3.12 1.64
C ILE A 25 -16.23 -1.65 2.00
N LEU A 26 -15.64 -0.72 1.26
CA LEU A 26 -15.76 0.72 1.53
C LEU A 26 -17.23 1.19 1.62
N PRO A 27 -18.16 0.75 0.75
CA PRO A 27 -19.56 1.18 0.84
C PRO A 27 -20.29 0.74 2.12
N GLN A 28 -19.72 -0.20 2.89
CA GLN A 28 -20.31 -0.71 4.13
C GLN A 28 -19.80 0.05 5.37
N LEU A 29 -18.81 0.94 5.22
CA LEU A 29 -18.21 1.69 6.32
C LEU A 29 -18.96 2.99 6.57
N ASP A 30 -18.98 3.42 7.84
CA ASP A 30 -19.56 4.69 8.26
C ASP A 30 -18.49 5.80 8.26
N PHE A 31 -18.54 6.66 7.24
CA PHE A 31 -17.61 7.79 7.06
C PHE A 31 -17.97 9.03 7.89
N ASP A 32 -19.13 9.04 8.57
CA ASP A 32 -19.50 10.09 9.50
C ASP A 32 -18.93 9.82 10.91
N GLU A 33 -18.73 8.55 11.26
CA GLU A 33 -18.13 8.15 12.54
C GLU A 33 -16.61 8.39 12.58
N THR A 34 -15.89 8.07 11.51
CA THR A 34 -14.42 8.16 11.48
C THR A 34 -13.85 8.36 10.08
N ARG A 35 -12.54 8.62 10.03
CA ARG A 35 -11.75 8.83 8.82
C ARG A 35 -11.03 7.53 8.45
N PHE A 36 -10.97 7.24 7.15
CA PHE A 36 -10.36 6.00 6.65
C PHE A 36 -9.14 6.30 5.79
N ILE A 37 -8.05 5.58 6.07
CA ILE A 37 -6.79 5.63 5.32
C ILE A 37 -6.58 4.29 4.65
N ALA A 38 -6.40 4.27 3.32
CA ALA A 38 -6.09 3.02 2.62
C ALA A 38 -4.60 2.71 2.72
N ASN A 39 -4.25 1.55 3.27
CA ASN A 39 -2.91 0.99 3.19
C ASN A 39 -2.72 0.34 1.81
N VAL A 40 -1.74 0.82 1.05
CA VAL A 40 -1.42 0.35 -0.30
C VAL A 40 -0.09 -0.38 -0.27
N SER A 41 -0.10 -1.61 -0.76
CA SER A 41 1.08 -2.45 -0.96
C SER A 41 1.04 -3.04 -2.37
N GLY A 42 2.20 -3.22 -2.99
CA GLY A 42 2.33 -3.80 -4.33
C GLY A 42 3.69 -4.45 -4.53
N SER A 43 3.82 -5.14 -5.65
CA SER A 43 5.01 -5.91 -6.06
C SER A 43 5.79 -5.27 -7.20
N SER A 44 5.29 -4.16 -7.76
CA SER A 44 5.95 -3.32 -8.76
C SER A 44 5.47 -1.87 -8.65
N VAL A 45 6.23 -0.91 -9.21
CA VAL A 45 5.85 0.52 -9.22
C VAL A 45 4.51 0.74 -9.91
N GLU A 46 4.23 -0.03 -10.96
CA GLU A 46 2.98 0.00 -11.73
C GLU A 46 1.81 -0.52 -10.89
N GLU A 47 2.01 -1.55 -10.07
CA GLU A 47 0.98 -2.04 -9.16
C GLU A 47 0.65 -0.98 -8.09
N TYR A 48 1.66 -0.34 -7.52
CA TYR A 48 1.43 0.79 -6.60
C TYR A 48 0.64 1.92 -7.27
N TYR A 49 0.99 2.29 -8.51
CA TYR A 49 0.25 3.29 -9.28
C TYR A 49 -1.22 2.89 -9.49
N GLU A 50 -1.48 1.69 -9.99
CA GLU A 50 -2.85 1.24 -10.29
C GLU A 50 -3.73 1.10 -9.05
N VAL A 51 -3.19 0.58 -7.95
CA VAL A 51 -3.93 0.48 -6.68
C VAL A 51 -4.23 1.87 -6.14
N THR A 52 -3.26 2.78 -6.17
CA THR A 52 -3.44 4.18 -5.73
C THR A 52 -4.52 4.88 -6.55
N ARG A 53 -4.47 4.73 -7.88
CA ARG A 53 -5.45 5.32 -8.80
C ARG A 53 -6.88 4.87 -8.48
N ARG A 54 -7.07 3.58 -8.18
CA ARG A 54 -8.39 3.04 -7.81
C ARG A 54 -8.92 3.57 -6.48
N PHE A 55 -8.03 3.89 -5.55
CA PHE A 55 -8.40 4.49 -4.27
C PHE A 55 -8.61 6.01 -4.36
N ASP A 56 -8.12 6.68 -5.40
CA ASP A 56 -8.35 8.11 -5.60
C ASP A 56 -9.85 8.41 -5.78
N ASP A 57 -10.56 7.57 -6.53
CA ASP A 57 -12.00 7.71 -6.77
C ASP A 57 -12.88 7.28 -5.59
N SER A 58 -12.29 6.78 -4.50
CA SER A 58 -13.04 6.27 -3.34
C SER A 58 -13.23 7.33 -2.24
N PRO A 59 -14.12 7.12 -1.25
CA PRO A 59 -14.37 8.11 -0.19
C PRO A 59 -13.28 8.21 0.90
N ILE A 60 -12.15 7.48 0.78
CA ILE A 60 -11.07 7.55 1.78
C ILE A 60 -10.41 8.94 1.83
N ASP A 61 -9.89 9.29 3.00
CA ASP A 61 -9.31 10.61 3.28
C ASP A 61 -7.82 10.69 2.95
N ALA A 62 -7.09 9.57 3.01
CA ALA A 62 -5.66 9.51 2.71
C ALA A 62 -5.22 8.12 2.26
N ILE A 63 -4.01 8.05 1.72
CA ILE A 63 -3.37 6.79 1.32
C ILE A 63 -2.03 6.64 2.06
N GLU A 64 -1.84 5.49 2.68
CA GLU A 64 -0.58 5.07 3.29
C GLU A 64 0.14 4.11 2.34
N ILE A 65 1.34 4.49 1.90
CA ILE A 65 2.17 3.68 1.02
C ILE A 65 3.05 2.79 1.88
N ASN A 66 2.76 1.49 1.87
CA ASN A 66 3.51 0.47 2.60
C ASN A 66 4.57 -0.18 1.70
N ILE A 67 5.84 0.14 1.97
CA ILE A 67 7.00 -0.30 1.18
C ILE A 67 7.81 -1.39 1.92
N SER A 68 7.28 -1.91 3.04
CA SER A 68 8.01 -2.84 3.92
C SER A 68 8.15 -4.27 3.37
N CYS A 69 7.41 -4.64 2.32
CA CYS A 69 7.32 -6.03 1.88
C CYS A 69 8.51 -6.43 0.98
N PRO A 70 9.25 -7.52 1.29
CA PRO A 70 10.45 -7.93 0.55
C PRO A 70 10.17 -8.68 -0.78
N ASN A 71 8.91 -8.88 -1.16
CA ASN A 71 8.51 -9.76 -2.27
C ASN A 71 8.35 -9.00 -3.60
N VAL A 72 9.39 -8.28 -4.02
CA VAL A 72 9.39 -7.53 -5.27
C VAL A 72 9.97 -8.39 -6.39
N LYS A 73 9.27 -8.49 -7.52
CA LYS A 73 9.72 -9.30 -8.67
C LYS A 73 10.80 -8.63 -9.53
N GLU A 74 11.14 -7.37 -9.26
CA GLU A 74 12.25 -6.68 -9.94
C GLU A 74 13.53 -6.72 -9.11
N GLY A 75 14.47 -7.60 -9.50
CA GLY A 75 15.89 -7.36 -9.27
C GLY A 75 16.45 -7.54 -7.84
N GLY A 76 15.71 -8.15 -6.92
CA GLY A 76 16.28 -8.63 -5.64
C GLY A 76 16.59 -7.56 -4.59
N VAL A 77 16.22 -6.30 -4.81
CA VAL A 77 16.35 -5.23 -3.82
C VAL A 77 14.96 -4.91 -3.26
N ALA A 78 14.78 -5.12 -1.95
CA ALA A 78 13.56 -4.72 -1.27
C ALA A 78 13.37 -3.20 -1.39
N PHE A 79 12.20 -2.73 -1.88
CA PHE A 79 11.92 -1.31 -2.09
C PHE A 79 12.20 -0.43 -0.85
N GLY A 80 12.08 -0.99 0.36
CA GLY A 80 12.27 -0.26 1.62
C GLY A 80 13.73 0.11 1.93
N ASN A 81 14.71 -0.59 1.34
CA ASN A 81 16.13 -0.40 1.64
C ASN A 81 16.87 0.46 0.59
N ASP A 82 16.21 0.81 -0.52
CA ASP A 82 16.76 1.71 -1.53
C ASP A 82 15.93 3.01 -1.56
N PRO A 83 16.48 4.14 -1.10
CA PRO A 83 15.82 5.44 -1.14
C PRO A 83 15.35 5.86 -2.55
N ALA A 84 16.10 5.50 -3.60
CA ALA A 84 15.73 5.84 -4.98
C ALA A 84 14.51 5.04 -5.43
N MET A 85 14.43 3.76 -5.04
CA MET A 85 13.26 2.93 -5.32
C MET A 85 12.03 3.38 -4.52
N SER A 86 12.20 3.72 -3.25
CA SER A 86 11.13 4.31 -2.46
C SER A 86 10.63 5.63 -3.05
N ALA A 87 11.52 6.48 -3.54
CA ALA A 87 11.15 7.73 -4.21
C ALA A 87 10.33 7.47 -5.48
N ARG A 88 10.73 6.49 -6.32
CA ARG A 88 9.98 6.10 -7.52
C ARG A 88 8.55 5.65 -7.22
N VAL A 89 8.37 4.85 -6.16
CA VAL A 89 7.03 4.41 -5.73
C VAL A 89 6.20 5.62 -5.29
N VAL A 90 6.74 6.49 -4.44
CA VAL A 90 6.03 7.69 -3.97
C VAL A 90 5.69 8.63 -5.12
N GLU A 91 6.60 8.84 -6.07
CA GLU A 91 6.37 9.64 -7.28
C GLU A 91 5.26 9.05 -8.15
N ALA A 92 5.24 7.73 -8.34
CA ALA A 92 4.19 7.05 -9.09
C ALA A 92 2.83 7.22 -8.40
N CYS A 93 2.75 6.95 -7.10
CA CYS A 93 1.53 7.18 -6.31
C CYS A 93 1.09 8.65 -6.37
N ARG A 94 2.03 9.61 -6.29
CA ARG A 94 1.70 11.03 -6.35
C ARG A 94 1.08 11.43 -7.70
N LYS A 95 1.48 10.81 -8.81
CA LYS A 95 0.86 11.05 -10.13
C LYS A 95 -0.56 10.50 -10.23
N ALA A 96 -0.92 9.53 -9.38
CA ALA A 96 -2.19 8.79 -9.45
C ALA A 96 -3.31 9.37 -8.58
N THR A 97 -3.00 10.27 -7.65
CA THR A 97 -3.98 10.84 -6.71
C THR A 97 -3.61 12.27 -6.36
N ASN A 98 -4.55 13.06 -5.85
CA ASN A 98 -4.27 14.34 -5.17
C ASN A 98 -4.44 14.25 -3.64
N LYS A 99 -4.87 13.11 -3.12
CA LYS A 99 -5.06 12.88 -1.68
C LYS A 99 -3.74 12.95 -0.92
N PRO A 100 -3.76 13.22 0.40
CA PRO A 100 -2.59 13.08 1.25
C PRO A 100 -1.95 11.69 1.12
N LEU A 101 -0.62 11.68 0.97
CA LEU A 101 0.19 10.46 0.94
C LEU A 101 1.05 10.40 2.19
N ILE A 102 1.00 9.27 2.89
CA ILE A 102 1.85 8.97 4.05
C ILE A 102 2.74 7.80 3.65
N LYS A 103 4.05 7.91 3.87
CA LYS A 103 4.96 6.78 3.70
C LYS A 103 5.14 6.10 5.07
N ALA A 104 4.89 4.80 5.14
CA ALA A 104 5.20 3.95 6.29
C ALA A 104 6.64 3.43 6.26
#